data_AF-A0A9D6UJF1-F1
#
_entry.id   AF-A0A9D6UJF1-F1
#
_cell.length_a   1.000
_cell.length_b   1.000
_cell.length_c   1.000
_cell.angle_alpha   90.00
_cell.angle_beta   90.00
_cell.angle_gamma   90.00
#
_symmetry.space_group_name_H-M   'P 1'
#
loop_
_entity.id
_entity.type
_entity.pdbx_description
1 polymer ?
#
loop_
_entity_poly.entity_id
_entity_poly.type
_entity_poly.pdbx_seq_one_letter_code
_entity_poly.pdbx_strand_id
1 'polypeptide(L)' 'MFTLVDTTLRDGEQSPGVAFTIKEKVEIASLLSSIGINELEVGTPVIGGNEAQAVKEIIGMNLPSRILTWNRVLE' A
#
# COMPACT_ATOMS: atom_id res chain seq x y z
N MET A 1 -18.64 -1.75 -15.38
CA MET A 1 -17.48 -2.42 -14.76
C MET A 1 -16.96 -1.51 -13.67
N PHE A 2 -16.64 -2.05 -12.49
CA PHE A 2 -16.18 -1.26 -11.34
C PHE A 2 -14.70 -1.56 -11.07
N THR A 3 -14.01 -0.58 -10.50
CA THR A 3 -12.63 -0.70 -10.04
C THR A 3 -12.65 -0.86 -8.53
N LEU A 4 -11.96 -1.88 -8.01
CA LEU A 4 -11.72 -2.02 -6.58
C LEU A 4 -10.38 -1.37 -6.21
N VAL A 5 -10.44 -0.47 -5.22
CA VAL A 5 -9.28 0.11 -4.56
C VAL A 5 -9.21 -0.48 -3.16
N ASP A 6 -8.19 -1.27 -2.88
CA ASP A 6 -7.96 -1.81 -1.53
C ASP A 6 -7.06 -0.85 -0.74
N THR A 7 -7.48 -0.52 0.48
CA THR A 7 -6.79 0.42 1.37
C THR A 7 -6.23 -0.26 2.63
N THR A 8 -6.11 -1.60 2.65
CA THR A 8 -5.59 -2.37 3.80
C THR A 8 -4.22 -1.87 4.22
N LEU A 9 -3.36 -1.55 3.26
CA LEU A 9 -1.98 -1.10 3.48
C LEU A 9 -1.83 0.41 3.79
N ARG A 10 -2.95 1.14 3.92
CA ARG A 10 -2.98 2.54 4.32
C ARG A 10 -3.96 2.77 5.46
N ASP A 11 -5.25 2.56 5.21
CA ASP A 11 -6.32 2.84 6.17
C ASP A 11 -6.45 1.70 7.18
N GLY A 12 -6.23 0.46 6.74
CA GLY A 12 -6.22 -0.71 7.61
C GLY A 12 -5.18 -0.59 8.75
N GLU A 13 -4.02 -0.01 8.47
CA GLU A 13 -2.96 0.24 9.46
C GLU A 13 -3.33 1.33 10.49
N GLN A 14 -4.36 2.14 10.25
CA GLN A 14 -4.85 3.11 11.26
C GLN A 14 -5.69 2.44 12.35
N SER A 15 -5.97 1.14 12.22
CA SER A 15 -6.66 0.36 13.24
C SER A 15 -5.80 0.19 14.50
N PRO A 16 -6.36 0.39 15.71
CA PRO A 16 -5.61 0.20 16.95
C PRO A 16 -4.96 -1.19 17.03
N GLY A 17 -3.64 -1.21 17.26
CA GLY A 17 -2.86 -2.45 17.38
C GLY A 17 -2.42 -3.07 16.06
N VAL A 18 -2.72 -2.44 14.92
CA VAL A 18 -2.22 -2.86 13.61
C VAL A 18 -1.02 -1.99 13.24
N ALA A 19 0.14 -2.62 13.07
CA ALA A 19 1.33 -1.98 12.54
C ALA A 19 2.09 -3.01 11.73
N PHE A 20 2.14 -2.85 10.41
CA PHE A 20 2.75 -3.83 9.54
C PHE A 20 4.24 -3.55 9.39
N THR A 21 5.04 -4.60 9.51
CA THR A 21 6.44 -4.57 9.06
C THR A 21 6.50 -4.42 7.54
N ILE A 22 7.65 -3.94 7.03
CA ILE A 22 7.89 -3.83 5.58
C ILE A 22 7.60 -5.16 4.86
N LYS A 23 8.07 -6.27 5.43
CA LYS A 23 7.87 -7.61 4.90
C LYS A 23 6.38 -7.98 4.82
N GLU A 24 5.62 -7.73 5.88
CA GLU A 24 4.17 -7.97 5.89
C GLU A 24 3.46 -7.12 4.83
N LYS A 25 3.85 -5.84 4.67
CA LYS A 25 3.27 -4.97 3.64
C LYS A 25 3.51 -5.53 2.23
N VAL A 26 4.72 -5.99 1.94
CA VAL A 26 5.09 -6.62 0.65
C VAL A 26 4.31 -7.91 0.41
N GLU A 27 4.18 -8.77 1.42
CA GLU A 27 3.43 -10.02 1.32
C GLU A 27 1.94 -9.77 1.09
N ILE A 28 1.33 -8.84 1.84
CA ILE A 28 -0.07 -8.45 1.69
C ILE A 28 -0.31 -7.83 0.29
N ALA A 29 0.57 -6.95 -0.18
CA ALA A 29 0.46 -6.35 -1.52
C ALA A 29 0.46 -7.42 -2.62
N SER A 30 1.37 -8.40 -2.51
CA SER A 30 1.44 -9.54 -3.44
C SER A 30 0.14 -10.34 -3.46
N LEU A 31 -0.39 -10.67 -2.27
CA LEU A 31 -1.63 -11.43 -2.13
C LEU A 31 -2.83 -10.68 -2.71
N LEU A 32 -3.02 -9.40 -2.35
CA LEU A 32 -4.10 -8.56 -2.88
C LEU A 32 -4.02 -8.44 -4.41
N SER A 33 -2.82 -8.32 -4.96
CA SER A 33 -2.65 -8.29 -6.41
C SER A 33 -2.97 -9.62 -7.07
N SER A 34 -2.55 -10.74 -6.47
CA SER A 34 -2.79 -12.09 -6.99
C SER A 34 -4.26 -12.48 -7.07
N ILE A 35 -5.12 -11.92 -6.19
CA ILE A 35 -6.57 -12.16 -6.20
C ILE A 35 -7.32 -11.21 -7.15
N GLY A 36 -6.60 -10.35 -7.88
CA GLY A 36 -7.16 -9.52 -8.95
C GLY A 36 -7.67 -8.15 -8.51
N ILE A 37 -7.22 -7.62 -7.36
CA ILE A 37 -7.53 -6.24 -6.99
C ILE A 37 -6.92 -5.27 -8.01
N ASN A 38 -7.71 -4.30 -8.47
CA ASN A 38 -7.27 -3.38 -9.51
C ASN A 38 -6.23 -2.39 -9.01
N GLU A 39 -6.43 -1.82 -7.83
CA GLU A 39 -5.60 -0.75 -7.29
C GLU A 39 -5.34 -0.95 -5.80
N LEU A 40 -4.11 -0.70 -5.37
CA LEU A 40 -3.67 -0.82 -3.98
C LEU A 40 -3.23 0.55 -3.49
N GLU A 41 -3.90 1.09 -2.48
CA GLU A 41 -3.42 2.29 -1.77
C GLU A 41 -2.42 1.86 -0.71
N VAL A 42 -1.14 2.14 -0.96
CA VAL A 42 -0.04 1.70 -0.11
C VAL A 42 0.59 2.90 0.60
N GLY A 43 0.18 3.08 1.85
CA GLY A 43 0.83 3.99 2.78
C GLY A 43 0.84 5.47 2.42
N THR A 44 1.64 6.21 3.18
CA THR A 44 1.86 7.67 3.05
C THR A 44 3.37 7.98 2.98
N PRO A 45 3.96 8.06 1.77
CA PRO A 45 5.42 8.14 1.59
C PRO A 45 6.10 9.28 2.35
N VAL A 46 5.41 10.42 2.52
CA VAL A 46 5.94 11.59 3.23
C VAL A 46 6.22 11.34 4.72
N ILE A 47 5.65 10.29 5.33
CA ILE A 47 6.01 9.87 6.70
C ILE A 47 7.50 9.48 6.80
N GLY A 48 8.10 9.01 5.70
CA GLY A 48 9.51 8.61 5.66
C GLY A 48 9.80 7.29 6.36
N GLY A 49 11.07 7.02 6.64
CA GLY A 49 11.52 5.81 7.34
C GLY A 49 11.03 4.51 6.70
N ASN A 50 10.54 3.58 7.53
CA ASN A 50 10.02 2.29 7.09
C ASN A 50 8.83 2.42 6.13
N GLU A 51 8.03 3.49 6.26
CA GLU A 51 6.88 3.73 5.40
C GLU A 51 7.31 3.98 3.95
N ALA A 52 8.23 4.93 3.76
CA ALA A 52 8.78 5.22 2.44
C ALA A 52 9.56 4.04 1.85
N GLN A 53 10.21 3.23 2.70
CA GLN A 53 10.89 2.01 2.25
C GLN A 53 9.88 0.96 1.77
N ALA A 54 8.83 0.68 2.53
CA ALA A 54 7.79 -0.27 2.13
C ALA A 54 7.14 0.11 0.80
N VAL A 55 6.78 1.40 0.62
CA VAL A 55 6.22 1.87 -0.65
C VAL A 55 7.18 1.66 -1.81
N LYS A 56 8.47 1.95 -1.64
CA LYS A 56 9.49 1.72 -2.68
C LYS A 56 9.63 0.24 -3.03
N GLU A 57 9.63 -0.64 -2.03
CA GLU A 57 9.71 -2.08 -2.25
C GLU A 57 8.49 -2.60 -3.02
N ILE A 58 7.27 -2.18 -2.64
CA ILE A 58 6.03 -2.56 -3.33
C ILE A 58 6.03 -2.09 -4.79
N ILE A 59 6.45 -0.83 -5.05
CA ILE A 59 6.56 -0.33 -6.42
C ILE A 59 7.57 -1.16 -7.24
N GLY A 60 8.69 -1.55 -6.62
CA GLY A 60 9.73 -2.37 -7.26
C GLY A 60 9.29 -3.78 -7.67
N MET A 61 8.20 -4.30 -7.09
CA MET A 61 7.65 -5.61 -7.42
C MET A 61 6.98 -5.68 -8.79
N ASN A 62 6.64 -4.54 -9.41
CA ASN A 62 5.94 -4.46 -10.70
C ASN A 62 4.66 -5.33 -10.72
N LEU A 63 3.84 -5.21 -9.68
CA LEU A 63 2.59 -5.96 -9.54
C LEU A 63 1.59 -5.59 -10.66
N PRO A 64 0.72 -6.53 -11.07
CA PRO A 64 -0.38 -6.23 -12.00
C PRO A 64 -1.33 -5.12 -11.54
N SER A 65 -1.50 -4.96 -10.23
CA SER A 65 -2.33 -3.92 -9.63
C SER A 65 -1.66 -2.55 -9.73
N ARG A 66 -2.46 -1.51 -9.97
CA ARG A 66 -1.97 -0.13 -9.92
C ARG A 66 -1.66 0.27 -8.48
N ILE A 67 -0.45 0.76 -8.24
CA ILE A 67 -0.03 1.23 -6.92
C ILE A 67 -0.37 2.71 -6.76
N LEU A 68 -1.11 3.05 -5.71
CA LEU A 68 -1.46 4.40 -5.29
C LEU A 68 -0.84 4.72 -3.94
N THR A 69 -0.65 6.00 -3.64
CA THR A 69 -0.17 6.46 -2.33
C THR A 69 -1.00 7.64 -1.85
N TRP A 70 -1.14 7.77 -0.53
CA TRP A 70 -1.83 8.91 0.06
C TRP A 70 -0.84 10.03 0.38
N ASN A 71 -1.18 11.28 0.01
CA ASN A 71 -0.43 12.46 0.41
C ASN A 71 -1.41 13.63 0.64
N ARG A 72 -1.04 14.57 1.50
CA ARG A 72 -1.75 15.85 1.63
C ARG A 72 -1.31 16.77 0.49
N VAL A 73 -2.23 17.60 0.01
CA VAL A 73 -1.89 18.75 -0.84
C VAL A 73 -1.03 19.71 -0.02
N LEU A 74 0.08 20.16 -0.60
CA LEU A 74 0.89 21.25 -0.07
C LEU A 74 0.65 22.49 -0.93
N GLU A 75 0.80 23.68 -0.31
CA GLU A 75 0.66 24.98 -0.98
C GLU A 75 1.63 25.16 -2.15
#